data_AF-A0A414F3G6-F1
#
_entry.id   AF-A0A414F3G6-F1
#
_cell.length_a   1.000
_cell.length_b   1.000
_cell.length_c   1.000
_cell.angle_alpha   90.00
_cell.angle_beta   90.00
_cell.angle_gamma   90.00
#
_symmetry.space_group_name_H-M   'P 1'
#
loop_
_entity.id
_entity.type
_entity.pdbx_description
1 polymer ?
#
loop_
_entity_poly.entity_id
_entity_poly.type
_entity_poly.pdbx_seq_one_letter_code
_entity_poly.pdbx_strand_id
1 'polypeptide(L)'
;MLFFGFYFLFAKTPEKKIFKNYLRSRQIMGIAMLLLSANYSVHFFFGIRFKNADSSILMNMSTYFLCYSLFSSALIMLLDCFYITKRRVWTHIILWIIFSTLSGVVLFLLPSGIMQKISLFALAVWLIVFGVVLARRVIIAYRRAIRIFNETQADDIGTYIEWLSIFTYWAVIFGV
;
A
#
# COMPACT_ATOMS: atom_id res chain seq x y z
N MET A 1 0.18 -5.79 -13.43
CA MET A 1 0.82 -5.60 -12.10
C MET A 1 2.06 -6.47 -11.88
N LEU A 2 2.07 -7.77 -12.23
CA LEU A 2 3.26 -8.63 -12.09
C LEU A 2 4.52 -8.07 -12.76
N PHE A 3 4.41 -7.65 -14.02
CA PHE A 3 5.51 -7.03 -14.76
C PHE A 3 6.13 -5.86 -13.99
N PHE A 4 5.30 -4.95 -13.45
CA PHE A 4 5.76 -3.82 -12.66
C PHE A 4 6.34 -4.21 -11.30
N GLY A 5 5.70 -5.15 -10.60
CA GLY A 5 6.22 -5.65 -9.34
C GLY A 5 7.64 -6.18 -9.50
N PHE A 6 7.89 -6.99 -10.53
CA PHE A 6 9.21 -7.51 -10.84
C PHE A 6 10.17 -6.46 -11.39
N TYR A 7 9.69 -5.57 -12.26
CA TYR A 7 10.49 -4.45 -12.76
C TYR A 7 10.98 -3.58 -11.61
N PHE A 8 10.10 -3.20 -10.69
CA PHE A 8 10.47 -2.40 -9.53
C PHE A 8 11.44 -3.13 -8.59
N LEU A 9 11.35 -4.45 -8.46
CA LEU A 9 12.33 -5.21 -7.68
C LEU A 9 13.70 -5.33 -8.34
N PHE A 10 13.78 -5.49 -9.66
CA PHE A 10 14.99 -5.99 -10.33
C PHE A 10 15.64 -5.06 -11.36
N ALA A 11 14.96 -4.03 -11.88
CA ALA A 11 15.58 -3.19 -12.91
C ALA A 11 16.78 -2.42 -12.34
N LYS A 12 17.88 -2.37 -13.11
CA LYS A 12 19.13 -1.73 -12.71
C LYS A 12 18.95 -0.23 -12.45
N THR A 13 19.63 0.29 -11.43
CA THR A 13 19.69 1.72 -11.11
C THR A 13 21.13 2.11 -10.82
N PRO A 14 21.57 3.33 -11.16
CA PRO A 14 22.93 3.77 -10.85
C PRO A 14 23.19 3.75 -9.33
N GLU A 15 24.16 2.95 -8.88
CA GLU A 15 24.49 2.75 -7.47
C GLU A 15 25.26 3.94 -6.87
N LYS A 16 24.61 5.11 -6.75
CA LYS A 16 25.09 6.20 -5.89
C LYS A 16 24.42 6.11 -4.53
N LYS A 17 25.14 6.45 -3.45
CA LYS A 17 24.62 6.44 -2.06
C LYS A 17 23.32 7.24 -1.89
N ILE A 18 23.11 8.26 -2.72
CA ILE A 18 21.91 9.10 -2.81
C ILE A 18 20.66 8.28 -3.19
N PHE A 19 20.80 7.25 -4.03
CA PHE A 19 19.67 6.43 -4.52
C PHE A 19 19.28 5.26 -3.59
N LYS A 20 19.93 5.08 -2.44
CA LYS A 20 19.61 3.96 -1.55
C LYS A 20 18.16 3.99 -1.05
N ASN A 21 17.63 5.20 -0.80
CA ASN A 21 16.25 5.40 -0.36
C ASN A 21 15.25 5.17 -1.48
N TYR A 22 15.60 5.66 -2.66
CA TYR A 22 14.88 5.42 -3.90
C TYR A 22 14.76 3.91 -4.18
N LEU A 23 15.86 3.16 -4.08
CA LEU A 23 15.86 1.72 -4.30
C LEU A 23 14.97 0.97 -3.31
N ARG A 24 15.05 1.32 -2.01
CA ARG A 24 14.20 0.71 -0.97
C ARG A 24 12.72 1.05 -1.15
N SER A 25 12.40 2.31 -1.43
CA SER A 25 11.02 2.76 -1.69
C SER A 25 10.42 1.97 -2.86
N ARG A 26 11.17 1.90 -3.95
CA ARG A 26 10.81 1.16 -5.15
C ARG A 26 10.60 -0.33 -4.89
N GLN A 27 11.46 -0.97 -4.11
CA GLN A 27 11.29 -2.38 -3.75
C GLN A 27 10.02 -2.62 -2.94
N ILE A 28 9.72 -1.79 -1.95
CA ILE A 28 8.47 -1.91 -1.15
C ILE A 28 7.24 -1.72 -2.03
N MET A 29 7.29 -0.78 -2.98
CA MET A 29 6.22 -0.57 -3.95
C MET A 29 6.05 -1.78 -4.87
N GLY A 30 7.16 -2.37 -5.33
CA GLY A 30 7.15 -3.62 -6.10
C GLY A 30 6.48 -4.76 -5.32
N ILE A 31 6.83 -4.92 -4.04
CA ILE A 31 6.19 -5.90 -3.14
C ILE A 31 4.68 -5.64 -3.03
N ALA A 32 4.26 -4.38 -2.87
CA ALA A 32 2.83 -4.03 -2.80
C ALA A 32 2.08 -4.41 -4.09
N MET A 33 2.69 -4.19 -5.26
CA MET A 33 2.12 -4.57 -6.55
C MET A 33 2.08 -6.09 -6.76
N LEU A 34 3.09 -6.82 -6.28
CA LEU A 34 3.09 -8.28 -6.30
C LEU A 34 2.02 -8.85 -5.36
N LEU A 35 1.84 -8.27 -4.18
CA LEU A 35 0.78 -8.66 -3.24
C LEU A 35 -0.60 -8.48 -3.89
N LEU A 36 -0.84 -7.35 -4.55
CA LEU A 36 -2.08 -7.09 -5.25
C LEU A 36 -2.27 -8.03 -6.45
N SER A 37 -1.19 -8.36 -7.16
CA SER A 37 -1.20 -9.36 -8.24
C SER A 37 -1.55 -10.76 -7.73
N ALA A 38 -0.99 -11.16 -6.58
CA ALA A 38 -1.28 -12.44 -5.95
C ALA A 38 -2.76 -12.52 -5.56
N ASN A 39 -3.30 -11.46 -4.97
CA ASN A 39 -4.72 -11.37 -4.63
C ASN A 39 -5.62 -11.51 -5.88
N TYR A 40 -5.34 -10.76 -6.95
CA TYR A 40 -6.09 -10.92 -8.21
C TYR A 40 -5.94 -12.31 -8.83
N SER A 41 -4.77 -12.93 -8.73
CA SER A 41 -4.54 -14.30 -9.22
C SER A 41 -5.41 -15.29 -8.46
N VAL A 42 -5.49 -15.18 -7.13
CA VAL A 42 -6.35 -16.04 -6.30
C VAL A 42 -7.82 -15.86 -6.69
N HIS A 43 -8.28 -14.63 -6.92
CA HIS A 43 -9.64 -14.39 -7.41
C HIS A 43 -9.90 -15.02 -8.78
N PHE A 44 -8.93 -14.91 -9.69
CA PHE A 44 -9.03 -15.42 -11.05
C PHE A 44 -9.07 -16.96 -11.09
N PHE A 45 -8.11 -17.63 -10.43
CA PHE A 45 -7.99 -19.09 -10.48
C PHE A 45 -9.06 -19.82 -9.66
N PHE A 46 -9.45 -19.29 -8.50
CA PHE A 46 -10.41 -19.98 -7.62
C PHE A 46 -11.85 -19.54 -7.82
N GLY A 47 -12.09 -18.51 -8.66
CA GLY A 47 -13.42 -17.98 -8.92
C GLY A 47 -14.16 -17.55 -7.66
N ILE A 48 -13.44 -17.04 -6.64
CA ILE A 48 -13.98 -16.82 -5.29
C ILE A 48 -15.22 -15.92 -5.32
N ARG A 49 -15.23 -14.92 -6.20
CA ARG A 49 -16.37 -14.01 -6.38
C ARG A 49 -17.66 -14.74 -6.76
N PHE A 50 -17.58 -15.81 -7.54
CA PHE A 50 -18.73 -16.61 -7.97
C PHE A 50 -19.17 -17.62 -6.90
N LYS A 51 -18.25 -18.04 -6.02
CA LYS A 51 -18.53 -18.99 -4.94
C LYS A 51 -19.12 -18.29 -3.72
N ASN A 52 -18.51 -17.19 -3.29
CA ASN A 52 -18.95 -16.42 -2.14
C ASN A 52 -18.48 -14.96 -2.27
N ALA A 53 -19.44 -14.07 -2.55
CA ALA A 53 -19.17 -12.65 -2.72
C ALA A 53 -18.60 -11.99 -1.45
N ASP A 54 -19.11 -12.36 -0.26
CA ASP A 54 -18.66 -11.78 1.01
C ASP A 54 -17.22 -12.18 1.34
N SER A 55 -16.86 -13.44 1.07
CA SER A 55 -15.46 -13.91 1.16
C SER A 55 -14.53 -13.15 0.23
N SER A 56 -14.99 -12.93 -1.02
CA SER A 56 -14.23 -12.15 -1.99
C SER A 56 -14.01 -10.71 -1.54
N ILE A 57 -15.00 -10.09 -0.90
CA ILE A 57 -14.91 -8.71 -0.38
C ILE A 57 -13.91 -8.63 0.78
N LEU A 58 -14.03 -9.53 1.76
CA LEU A 58 -13.16 -9.55 2.94
C LEU A 58 -11.68 -9.82 2.58
N MET A 59 -11.42 -10.72 1.62
CA MET A 59 -10.08 -10.98 1.13
C MET A 59 -9.46 -9.73 0.46
N ASN A 60 -10.25 -9.02 -0.35
CA ASN A 60 -9.84 -7.75 -0.95
C ASN A 60 -9.56 -6.68 0.12
N MET A 61 -10.44 -6.53 1.10
CA MET A 61 -10.26 -5.55 2.17
C MET A 61 -8.98 -5.80 2.98
N SER A 62 -8.68 -7.05 3.34
CA SER A 62 -7.45 -7.42 4.04
C SER A 62 -6.21 -7.13 3.19
N THR A 63 -6.26 -7.46 1.90
CA THR A 63 -5.17 -7.15 0.95
C THR A 63 -4.95 -5.65 0.83
N TYR A 64 -6.02 -4.86 0.66
CA TYR A 64 -5.92 -3.41 0.57
C TYR A 64 -5.36 -2.79 1.84
N PHE A 65 -5.66 -3.34 3.02
CA PHE A 65 -5.08 -2.88 4.28
C PHE A 65 -3.54 -2.95 4.25
N LEU A 66 -2.99 -4.07 3.80
CA LEU A 66 -1.53 -4.22 3.63
C LEU A 66 -1.00 -3.34 2.51
N CYS A 67 -1.65 -3.31 1.35
CA CYS A 67 -1.22 -2.50 0.22
C CYS A 67 -1.16 -1.02 0.60
N TYR A 68 -2.17 -0.46 1.26
CA TYR A 68 -2.15 0.93 1.74
C TYR A 68 -0.97 1.19 2.66
N SER A 69 -0.69 0.26 3.59
CA SER A 69 0.46 0.37 4.49
C SER A 69 1.80 0.37 3.75
N LEU A 70 1.96 -0.52 2.77
CA LEU A 70 3.18 -0.65 1.96
C LEU A 70 3.37 0.55 1.03
N PHE A 71 2.34 0.95 0.28
CA PHE A 71 2.39 2.12 -0.60
C PHE A 71 2.66 3.40 0.18
N SER A 72 1.97 3.62 1.31
CA SER A 72 2.24 4.79 2.16
C SER A 72 3.66 4.77 2.70
N SER A 73 4.19 3.61 3.09
CA SER A 73 5.57 3.49 3.58
C SER A 73 6.60 3.72 2.49
N ALA A 74 6.35 3.20 1.28
CA ALA A 74 7.20 3.42 0.12
C ALA A 74 7.27 4.91 -0.24
N LEU A 75 6.11 5.58 -0.33
CA LEU A 75 6.04 7.00 -0.63
C LEU A 75 6.77 7.81 0.42
N ILE A 76 6.49 7.61 1.71
CA ILE A 76 7.12 8.48 2.72
C ILE A 76 8.61 8.19 2.87
N MET A 77 9.08 6.96 2.66
CA MET A 77 10.52 6.66 2.68
C MET A 77 11.29 7.32 1.53
N LEU A 78 10.61 7.66 0.43
CA LEU A 78 11.20 8.47 -0.62
C LEU A 78 11.48 9.91 -0.13
N LEU A 79 10.67 10.43 0.79
CA LEU A 79 10.78 11.78 1.32
C LEU A 79 11.65 11.88 2.58
N ASP A 80 11.63 10.85 3.44
CA ASP A 80 12.36 10.82 4.70
C ASP A 80 13.03 9.45 4.90
N CYS A 81 14.36 9.48 4.89
CA CYS A 81 15.26 8.34 5.00
C CYS A 81 15.08 7.51 6.29
N PHE A 82 14.59 8.14 7.37
CA PHE A 82 14.40 7.51 8.68
C PHE A 82 12.95 7.14 8.96
N TYR A 83 12.06 7.27 7.98
CA TYR A 83 10.63 7.09 8.20
C TYR A 83 10.24 5.65 8.55
N ILE A 84 10.89 4.65 7.94
CA ILE A 84 10.62 3.24 8.27
C ILE A 84 11.35 2.89 9.57
N THR A 85 10.63 3.00 10.67
CA THR A 85 11.04 2.49 11.98
C THR A 85 10.44 1.10 12.21
N LYS A 86 11.22 0.19 12.81
CA LYS A 86 10.74 -1.16 13.18
C LYS A 86 9.39 -1.12 13.90
N ARG A 87 9.22 -0.18 14.84
CA ARG A 87 7.97 0.01 15.60
C ARG A 87 6.75 0.22 14.71
N ARG A 88 6.86 1.05 13.67
CA ARG A 88 5.74 1.39 12.78
C ARG A 88 5.35 0.21 11.88
N VAL A 89 6.34 -0.52 11.35
CA VAL A 89 6.09 -1.75 10.58
C VAL A 89 5.34 -2.75 11.45
N TRP A 90 5.80 -2.98 12.69
CA TRP A 90 5.08 -3.83 13.65
C TRP A 90 3.66 -3.37 13.92
N THR A 91 3.42 -2.06 14.08
CA THR A 91 2.06 -1.54 14.25
C THR A 91 1.15 -1.86 13.05
N HIS A 92 1.64 -1.69 11.82
CA HIS A 92 0.87 -2.00 10.61
C HIS A 92 0.59 -3.50 10.49
N ILE A 93 1.57 -4.36 10.79
CA ILE A 93 1.39 -5.82 10.78
C ILE A 93 0.40 -6.26 11.86
N ILE A 94 0.50 -5.75 13.08
CA ILE A 94 -0.44 -6.08 14.16
C ILE A 94 -1.86 -5.65 13.80
N LEU A 95 -2.03 -4.42 13.30
CA LEU A 95 -3.34 -3.93 12.86
C LEU A 95 -3.92 -4.79 11.73
N TRP A 96 -3.08 -5.20 10.77
CA TRP A 96 -3.50 -6.08 9.69
C TRP A 96 -3.90 -7.47 10.19
N ILE A 97 -3.16 -8.05 11.13
CA ILE A 97 -3.52 -9.34 11.75
C ILE A 97 -4.86 -9.22 12.46
N ILE A 98 -5.07 -8.17 13.28
CA ILE A 98 -6.34 -7.93 13.96
C ILE A 98 -7.48 -7.80 12.94
N PHE A 99 -7.30 -6.97 11.91
CA PHE A 99 -8.29 -6.77 10.86
C PHE A 99 -8.63 -8.07 10.12
N SER A 100 -7.62 -8.88 9.82
CA SER A 100 -7.79 -10.15 9.11
C SER A 100 -8.45 -11.22 9.97
N THR A 101 -8.09 -11.30 11.25
CA THR A 101 -8.76 -12.19 12.21
C THR A 101 -10.22 -11.81 12.38
N LEU A 102 -10.53 -10.52 12.56
CA LEU A 102 -11.92 -10.05 12.63
C LEU A 102 -12.68 -10.32 11.34
N SER A 103 -12.04 -10.14 10.18
CA SER A 103 -12.61 -10.49 8.88
C SER A 103 -12.98 -11.98 8.79
N GLY A 104 -12.09 -12.86 9.27
CA GLY A 104 -12.36 -14.30 9.36
C GLY A 104 -13.51 -14.62 10.31
N VAL A 105 -13.56 -13.98 11.48
CA VAL A 105 -14.66 -14.13 12.44
C VAL A 105 -16.01 -13.76 11.80
N VAL A 106 -16.08 -12.63 11.10
CA VAL A 106 -17.30 -12.18 10.41
C VAL A 106 -17.74 -13.15 9.32
N LEU A 107 -16.80 -13.86 8.70
CA LEU A 107 -17.10 -14.81 7.64
C LEU A 107 -17.57 -16.16 8.18
N PHE A 108 -16.88 -16.70 9.19
CA PHE A 108 -17.09 -18.08 9.66
C PHE A 108 -18.04 -18.21 10.85
N LEU A 109 -18.15 -17.18 11.70
CA LEU A 109 -18.91 -17.25 12.96
C LEU A 109 -20.25 -16.52 12.91
N LEU A 110 -20.41 -15.53 12.02
CA LEU A 110 -21.68 -14.80 11.90
C LEU A 110 -22.61 -15.46 10.89
N PRO A 111 -23.90 -15.65 11.23
CA PRO A 111 -24.88 -16.17 10.29
C PRO A 111 -25.11 -15.16 9.16
N SER A 112 -25.30 -15.68 7.94
CA SER A 112 -25.60 -14.87 6.78
C SER A 112 -26.92 -14.12 6.98
N GLY A 113 -26.83 -12.79 7.03
CA GLY A 113 -27.96 -11.92 7.34
C GLY A 113 -27.53 -10.48 7.64
N ILE A 114 -28.42 -9.72 8.26
CA ILE A 114 -28.24 -8.29 8.55
C ILE A 114 -26.98 -8.05 9.39
N MET A 115 -26.73 -8.89 10.41
CA MET A 115 -25.56 -8.77 11.27
C MET A 115 -24.24 -8.87 10.48
N GLN A 116 -24.13 -9.82 9.56
CA GLN A 116 -22.93 -9.97 8.72
C GLN A 116 -22.72 -8.75 7.81
N LYS A 117 -23.80 -8.20 7.23
CA LYS A 117 -23.72 -7.00 6.38
C LYS A 117 -23.31 -5.75 7.17
N ILE A 118 -23.83 -5.58 8.38
CA ILE A 118 -23.41 -4.49 9.28
C ILE A 118 -21.94 -4.64 9.65
N SER A 119 -21.47 -5.86 9.97
CA SER A 119 -20.06 -6.10 10.27
C SER A 119 -19.14 -5.86 9.07
N LEU A 120 -19.54 -6.26 7.86
CA LEU A 120 -18.83 -5.95 6.61
C LEU A 120 -18.71 -4.43 6.40
N PHE A 121 -19.81 -3.71 6.62
CA PHE A 121 -19.82 -2.26 6.52
C PHE A 121 -18.88 -1.61 7.56
N ALA A 122 -18.89 -2.08 8.81
CA ALA A 122 -17.98 -1.60 9.84
C ALA A 122 -16.50 -1.83 9.48
N LEU A 123 -16.16 -3.01 8.95
CA LEU A 123 -14.81 -3.30 8.46
C LEU A 123 -14.41 -2.42 7.27
N ALA A 124 -15.34 -2.15 6.36
CA ALA A 124 -15.13 -1.23 5.25
C ALA A 124 -14.82 0.20 5.75
N VAL A 125 -15.62 0.70 6.69
CA VAL A 125 -15.42 2.02 7.31
C VAL A 125 -14.06 2.09 8.00
N TRP A 126 -13.66 1.05 8.75
CA TRP A 126 -12.34 1.00 9.35
C TRP A 126 -11.23 1.09 8.29
N LEU A 127 -11.32 0.30 7.22
CA LEU A 127 -10.33 0.35 6.13
C LEU A 127 -10.24 1.74 5.50
N ILE A 128 -11.38 2.40 5.27
CA ILE A 128 -11.42 3.78 4.72
C ILE A 128 -10.75 4.76 5.68
N VAL A 129 -11.11 4.74 6.96
CA VAL A 129 -10.50 5.61 7.98
C VAL A 129 -9.00 5.39 8.04
N PHE A 130 -8.55 4.14 8.01
CA PHE A 130 -7.13 3.79 7.98
C PHE A 130 -6.42 4.36 6.74
N GLY A 131 -7.02 4.21 5.56
CA GLY A 131 -6.51 4.79 4.31
C GLY A 131 -6.40 6.31 4.35
N VAL A 132 -7.43 7.01 4.85
CA VAL A 132 -7.44 8.47 5.01
C VAL A 132 -6.34 8.94 5.96
N VAL A 133 -6.14 8.25 7.08
CA VAL A 133 -5.07 8.56 8.03
C VAL A 133 -3.69 8.41 7.39
N LEU A 134 -3.47 7.35 6.61
CA LEU A 134 -2.22 7.15 5.86
C LEU A 134 -2.01 8.23 4.80
N ALA A 135 -3.03 8.52 3.99
CA ALA A 135 -2.97 9.56 2.96
C ALA A 135 -2.63 10.93 3.56
N ARG A 136 -3.26 11.30 4.68
CA ARG A 136 -2.94 12.53 5.41
C ARG A 136 -1.47 12.57 5.85
N ARG A 137 -0.93 11.44 6.34
CA ARG A 137 0.50 11.36 6.73
C ARG A 137 1.43 11.55 5.53
N VAL A 138 1.10 10.96 4.38
CA VAL A 138 1.86 11.14 3.13
C VAL A 138 1.87 12.62 2.73
N ILE A 139 0.70 13.28 2.74
CA ILE A 139 0.56 14.70 2.37
C ILE A 139 1.36 15.60 3.33
N ILE A 140 1.32 15.33 4.63
CA ILE A 140 2.08 16.12 5.62
C ILE A 140 3.59 15.94 5.41
N ALA A 141 4.05 14.70 5.19
CA ALA A 141 5.46 14.42 4.90
C ALA A 141 5.90 15.15 3.62
N TYR A 142 5.04 15.16 2.60
CA TYR A 142 5.25 15.90 1.35
C TYR A 142 5.40 17.39 1.55
N ARG A 143 4.46 18.03 2.24
CA ARG A 143 4.55 19.46 2.54
C ARG A 143 5.79 19.79 3.37
N ARG A 144 6.17 18.93 4.31
CA ARG A 144 7.38 19.10 5.12
C ARG A 144 8.65 19.03 4.26
N ALA A 145 8.75 18.04 3.37
CA ALA A 145 9.88 17.90 2.46
C ALA A 145 10.03 19.13 1.55
N ILE A 146 8.92 19.64 1.01
CA ILE A 146 8.92 20.87 0.20
C ILE A 146 9.38 22.09 1.00
N ARG A 147 8.91 22.25 2.25
CA ARG A 147 9.32 23.39 3.08
C ARG A 147 10.83 23.37 3.34
N ILE A 148 11.37 22.23 3.76
CA ILE A 148 12.81 22.07 4.00
C ILE A 148 13.60 22.33 2.71
N PHE A 149 13.08 21.85 1.58
CA PHE A 149 13.68 22.04 0.26
C PHE A 149 13.74 23.52 -0.18
N ASN A 150 12.64 24.28 -0.03
CA ASN A 150 12.61 25.70 -0.38
C ASN A 150 13.65 26.51 0.42
N GLU A 151 14.04 26.02 1.60
CA GLU A 151 15.05 26.64 2.45
C GLU A 151 16.49 26.20 2.11
N THR A 152 16.71 25.16 1.29
CA THR A 152 18.05 24.54 1.10
C THR A 152 18.62 24.43 -0.34
N GLN A 153 17.93 24.87 -1.41
CA GLN A 153 18.41 24.78 -2.81
C GLN A 153 19.14 23.44 -3.16
N ALA A 154 18.57 22.29 -2.77
CA ALA A 154 19.24 21.01 -2.93
C ALA A 154 18.87 20.30 -4.26
N ASP A 155 19.88 19.93 -5.06
CA ASP A 155 19.79 19.24 -6.37
C ASP A 155 19.02 17.89 -6.40
N ASP A 156 18.55 17.37 -5.26
CA ASP A 156 17.93 16.04 -5.16
C ASP A 156 16.44 15.96 -5.55
N ILE A 157 15.80 17.08 -5.92
CA ILE A 157 14.37 17.11 -6.31
C ILE A 157 14.09 16.47 -7.66
N GLY A 158 15.02 16.52 -8.60
CA GLY A 158 14.85 15.93 -9.92
C GLY A 158 14.44 14.46 -9.81
N THR A 159 15.13 13.72 -8.95
CA THR A 159 14.85 12.31 -8.68
C THR A 159 13.46 12.09 -8.07
N TYR A 160 12.98 12.98 -7.19
CA TYR A 160 11.65 12.86 -6.58
C TYR A 160 10.53 13.16 -7.57
N ILE A 161 10.63 14.27 -8.33
CA ILE A 161 9.63 14.68 -9.32
C ILE A 161 9.60 13.66 -10.47
N GLU A 162 10.76 13.22 -10.94
CA GLU A 162 10.86 12.16 -11.94
C GLU A 162 10.20 10.88 -11.41
N TRP A 163 10.39 10.53 -10.14
CA TRP A 163 9.81 9.31 -9.59
C TRP A 163 8.31 9.38 -9.31
N LEU A 164 7.81 10.50 -8.78
CA LEU A 164 6.38 10.73 -8.64
C LEU A 164 5.71 10.77 -10.01
N SER A 165 6.34 11.41 -11.00
CA SER A 165 5.89 11.43 -12.39
C SER A 165 5.83 10.02 -12.96
N ILE A 166 6.90 9.22 -12.83
CA ILE A 166 6.94 7.82 -13.26
C ILE A 166 5.79 7.03 -12.60
N PHE A 167 5.63 7.12 -11.27
CA PHE A 167 4.53 6.45 -10.58
C PHE A 167 3.15 6.90 -11.07
N THR A 168 2.95 8.20 -11.27
CA THR A 168 1.67 8.77 -11.71
C THR A 168 1.34 8.37 -13.15
N TYR A 169 2.32 8.41 -14.06
CA TYR A 169 2.16 7.92 -15.42
C TYR A 169 1.85 6.43 -15.45
N TRP A 170 2.52 5.61 -14.64
CA TRP A 170 2.21 4.19 -14.56
C TRP A 170 0.82 3.93 -13.95
N ALA A 171 0.40 4.70 -12.94
CA ALA A 171 -0.95 4.60 -12.36
C ALA A 171 -2.03 4.92 -13.39
N VAL A 172 -1.83 5.97 -14.20
CA VAL A 172 -2.74 6.37 -15.28
C VAL A 172 -2.81 5.33 -16.41
N ILE A 173 -1.68 4.80 -16.87
CA ILE A 173 -1.65 3.86 -18.01
C ILE A 173 -2.22 2.49 -17.62
N PHE A 174 -2.00 2.04 -16.37
CA PHE A 174 -2.36 0.68 -15.95
C PHE A 174 -3.54 0.61 -14.98
N GLY A 175 -4.16 1.75 -14.66
CA GLY A 175 -5.34 1.82 -13.79
C GLY A 175 -5.08 1.30 -12.38
N VAL A 176 -3.90 1.60 -11.81
CA VAL A 176 -3.54 1.26 -10.42
C VAL A 176 -4.11 2.29 -9.45
#